data_AF-L8HQ59-F1
#
_entry.id   AF-L8HQ59-F1
#
_cell.length_a   1.000
_cell.length_b   1.000
_cell.length_c   1.000
_cell.angle_alpha   90.00
_cell.angle_beta   90.00
_cell.angle_gamma   90.00
#
_symmetry.space_group_name_H-M   'P 1'
#
loop_
_entity.id
_entity.type
_entity.pdbx_description
1 polymer ?
#
loop_
_entity_poly.entity_id
_entity_poly.type
_entity_poly.pdbx_seq_one_letter_code
_entity_poly.pdbx_strand_id
1 'polypeptide(L)'
;MDTPGLFDMEVLDAETVKITRCMVLTSPGPHALLLVIPLGHYMPEGQKATEKILMMFGERAREDMISLFTWKDELEELIRKFRDRYCVFNNKTIGAEQENQREQLLALVQDVVDKCNGRYYTNSLYQKTEEEIQKQIQVLQEYYRRELERAKAQIKQELQEAEG
;
A
#
# COMPACT_ATOMS: atom_id res chain seq x y z
N MET A 1 1.58 -30.53 -20.40
CA MET A 1 2.91 -29.97 -20.71
C MET A 1 3.15 -28.83 -19.75
N ASP A 2 4.29 -28.81 -19.06
CA ASP A 2 4.66 -27.72 -18.14
C ASP A 2 5.79 -26.90 -18.77
N THR A 3 5.74 -25.57 -18.67
CA THR A 3 6.70 -24.65 -19.29
C THR A 3 7.27 -23.67 -18.27
N PRO A 4 8.28 -24.09 -17.47
CA PRO A 4 8.91 -23.23 -16.49
C PRO A 4 9.71 -22.10 -17.16
N GLY A 5 9.56 -20.87 -16.65
CA GLY A 5 10.38 -19.73 -17.06
C GLY A 5 10.18 -19.28 -18.51
N LEU A 6 8.98 -19.46 -19.09
CA LEU A 6 8.64 -18.90 -20.42
C LEU A 6 8.59 -17.36 -20.42
N PHE A 7 8.61 -16.76 -19.23
CA PHE A 7 8.40 -15.33 -19.01
C PHE A 7 9.59 -14.64 -18.32
N ASP A 8 10.66 -15.38 -18.02
CA ASP A 8 11.89 -14.84 -17.46
C ASP A 8 12.84 -14.40 -18.60
N MET A 9 13.17 -13.10 -18.62
CA MET A 9 13.78 -12.39 -19.75
C MET A 9 15.21 -12.85 -20.10
N GLU A 10 15.50 -13.01 -21.41
CA GLU A 10 16.54 -12.23 -22.14
C GLU A 10 16.87 -12.75 -23.57
N VAL A 11 16.43 -13.94 -24.00
CA VAL A 11 16.84 -14.49 -25.32
C VAL A 11 15.65 -15.05 -26.13
N LEU A 12 15.29 -14.35 -27.21
CA LEU A 12 14.22 -14.73 -28.17
C LEU A 12 14.36 -16.15 -28.73
N ASP A 13 15.60 -16.61 -28.94
CA ASP A 13 15.89 -17.89 -29.61
C ASP A 13 15.57 -19.11 -28.73
N ALA A 14 15.89 -19.04 -27.43
CA ALA A 14 15.63 -20.12 -26.48
C ALA A 14 14.13 -20.26 -26.13
N GLU A 15 13.39 -19.15 -26.06
CA GLU A 15 11.94 -19.16 -25.86
C GLU A 15 11.25 -19.78 -27.08
N THR A 16 11.60 -19.35 -28.29
CA THR A 16 11.00 -19.85 -29.54
C THR A 16 11.13 -21.37 -29.66
N VAL A 17 12.31 -21.93 -29.35
CA VAL A 17 12.54 -23.39 -29.36
C VAL A 17 11.63 -24.13 -28.36
N LYS A 18 11.48 -23.61 -27.13
CA LYS A 18 10.58 -24.20 -26.12
C LYS A 18 9.12 -24.16 -26.58
N ILE A 19 8.72 -23.08 -27.24
CA ILE A 19 7.36 -22.88 -27.75
C ILE A 19 7.07 -23.79 -28.94
N THR A 20 7.94 -23.83 -29.95
CA THR A 20 7.79 -24.73 -31.10
C THR A 20 7.69 -26.18 -30.65
N ARG A 21 8.51 -26.57 -29.66
CA ARG A 21 8.43 -27.89 -29.05
C ARG A 21 7.09 -28.13 -28.35
N CYS A 22 6.55 -27.13 -27.64
CA CYS A 22 5.21 -27.22 -27.02
C CYS A 22 4.11 -27.42 -28.08
N MET A 23 4.15 -26.70 -29.20
CA MET A 23 3.17 -26.83 -30.28
C MET A 23 3.21 -28.22 -30.92
N VAL A 24 4.41 -28.76 -31.17
CA VAL A 24 4.56 -30.12 -31.70
C VAL A 24 4.00 -31.15 -30.73
N LEU A 25 4.26 -31.00 -29.43
CA LEU A 25 3.83 -31.95 -28.40
C LEU A 25 2.35 -31.84 -28.04
N THR A 26 1.69 -30.74 -28.38
CA THR A 26 0.27 -30.51 -28.11
C THR A 26 -0.62 -30.65 -29.35
N SER A 27 -0.06 -30.98 -30.53
CA SER A 27 -0.83 -31.23 -31.75
C SER A 27 -1.89 -32.33 -31.57
N PRO A 28 -3.13 -32.19 -32.10
CA PRO A 28 -3.62 -31.15 -33.02
C PRO A 28 -3.87 -29.78 -32.36
N GLY A 29 -3.87 -29.71 -31.03
CA GLY A 29 -3.97 -28.49 -30.23
C GLY A 29 -4.24 -28.84 -28.76
N PRO A 30 -3.85 -27.98 -27.81
CA PRO A 30 -4.20 -28.16 -26.42
C PRO A 30 -5.71 -28.02 -26.22
N HIS A 31 -6.28 -28.80 -25.28
CA HIS A 31 -7.69 -28.67 -24.90
C HIS A 31 -7.94 -27.45 -23.99
N ALA A 32 -6.91 -26.98 -23.29
CA ALA A 32 -6.95 -25.80 -22.43
C ALA A 32 -5.53 -25.25 -22.22
N LEU A 33 -5.42 -23.94 -22.00
CA LEU A 33 -4.20 -23.24 -21.64
C LEU A 33 -4.30 -22.74 -20.19
N LEU A 34 -3.35 -23.09 -19.33
CA LEU A 34 -3.38 -22.69 -17.93
C LEU A 34 -2.34 -21.59 -17.68
N LEU A 35 -2.79 -20.39 -17.33
CA LEU A 35 -1.93 -19.28 -16.91
C LEU A 35 -1.89 -19.23 -15.39
N VAL A 36 -0.72 -19.50 -14.80
CA VAL A 36 -0.52 -19.52 -13.35
C VAL A 36 0.04 -18.17 -12.88
N ILE A 37 -0.69 -17.48 -12.00
CA ILE A 37 -0.38 -16.12 -11.52
C ILE A 37 -0.28 -16.13 -9.98
N PRO A 38 0.89 -15.84 -9.38
CA PRO A 38 1.01 -15.71 -7.93
C PRO A 38 0.32 -14.45 -7.40
N LEU A 39 -0.56 -14.58 -6.41
CA LEU A 39 -1.19 -13.46 -5.70
C LEU A 39 -0.12 -12.71 -4.90
N GLY A 40 0.23 -11.50 -5.34
CA GLY A 40 1.19 -10.63 -4.64
C GLY A 40 2.33 -10.11 -5.51
N HIS A 41 2.56 -10.70 -6.69
CA HIS A 41 3.33 -10.03 -7.72
C HIS A 41 2.40 -9.02 -8.39
N TYR A 42 2.92 -7.82 -8.60
CA TYR A 42 2.23 -6.75 -9.31
C TYR A 42 1.66 -7.37 -10.61
N MET A 43 0.42 -7.07 -10.98
CA MET A 43 -0.23 -7.71 -12.15
C MET A 43 0.46 -7.55 -13.53
N PRO A 44 1.51 -6.71 -13.76
CA PRO A 44 2.13 -6.59 -15.09
C PRO A 44 2.72 -7.87 -15.67
N GLU A 45 3.27 -8.76 -14.85
CA GLU A 45 3.86 -10.01 -15.33
C GLU A 45 2.79 -10.92 -15.95
N GLY A 46 1.60 -11.00 -15.32
CA GLY A 46 0.46 -11.74 -15.85
C GLY A 46 -0.08 -11.15 -17.16
N GLN A 47 -0.09 -9.81 -17.28
CA GLN A 47 -0.48 -9.15 -18.53
C GLN A 47 0.50 -9.44 -19.66
N LYS A 48 1.81 -9.29 -19.43
CA LYS A 48 2.86 -9.60 -20.42
C LYS A 48 2.83 -11.08 -20.85
N ALA A 49 2.61 -11.99 -19.89
CA ALA A 49 2.48 -13.41 -20.18
C ALA A 49 1.28 -13.70 -21.08
N THR A 50 0.14 -13.06 -20.79
CA THR A 50 -1.08 -13.15 -21.61
C THR A 50 -0.82 -12.64 -23.03
N GLU A 51 -0.22 -11.45 -23.18
CA GLU A 51 0.09 -10.86 -24.48
C GLU A 51 1.01 -11.76 -25.32
N LYS A 52 2.06 -12.33 -24.71
CA LYS A 52 2.94 -13.29 -25.38
C LYS A 52 2.19 -14.54 -25.86
N ILE A 53 1.34 -15.13 -25.02
CA ILE A 53 0.54 -16.31 -25.39
C ILE A 53 -0.39 -15.99 -26.56
N LEU A 54 -1.10 -14.86 -26.52
CA LEU A 54 -2.02 -14.45 -27.59
C LEU A 54 -1.29 -14.14 -28.90
N MET A 55 -0.09 -13.55 -28.83
CA MET A 55 0.76 -13.35 -30.01
C MET A 55 1.17 -14.68 -30.67
N MET A 56 1.33 -15.75 -29.89
CA MET A 56 1.82 -17.06 -30.38
C MET A 56 0.69 -17.98 -30.85
N PHE A 57 -0.37 -18.12 -30.06
CA PHE A 57 -1.48 -19.03 -30.32
C PHE A 57 -2.67 -18.36 -31.02
N GLY A 58 -2.60 -17.03 -31.21
CA GLY A 58 -3.66 -16.21 -31.75
C GLY A 58 -4.67 -15.77 -30.68
N GLU A 59 -5.40 -14.70 -30.96
CA GLU A 59 -6.36 -14.09 -30.03
C GLU A 59 -7.45 -15.07 -29.54
N ARG A 60 -7.83 -16.06 -30.36
CA ARG A 60 -8.83 -17.06 -29.97
C ARG A 60 -8.36 -17.99 -28.85
N ALA A 61 -7.05 -18.12 -28.63
CA ALA A 61 -6.51 -18.93 -27.54
C ALA A 61 -7.03 -18.50 -26.16
N ARG A 62 -7.50 -17.25 -26.05
CA ARG A 62 -8.16 -16.73 -24.86
C ARG A 62 -9.43 -17.47 -24.46
N GLU A 63 -10.16 -18.02 -25.42
CA GLU A 63 -11.41 -18.78 -25.18
C GLU A 63 -11.13 -20.10 -24.45
N ASP A 64 -9.94 -20.66 -24.66
CA ASP A 64 -9.49 -21.92 -24.06
C ASP A 64 -8.55 -21.68 -22.85
N MET A 65 -8.36 -20.42 -22.42
CA MET A 65 -7.42 -20.06 -21.36
C MET A 65 -8.08 -19.96 -19.98
N ILE A 66 -7.46 -20.62 -19.00
CA ILE A 66 -7.85 -20.59 -17.59
C ILE A 66 -6.78 -19.84 -16.80
N SER A 67 -7.18 -18.79 -16.08
CA SER A 67 -6.29 -18.10 -15.14
C SER A 67 -6.37 -18.75 -13.76
N LEU A 68 -5.25 -19.31 -13.29
CA LEU A 68 -5.09 -19.92 -11.98
C LEU A 68 -4.27 -19.01 -11.07
N PHE A 69 -4.90 -18.50 -10.01
CA PHE A 69 -4.21 -17.68 -9.02
C PHE A 69 -3.64 -18.56 -7.90
N THR A 70 -2.33 -18.49 -7.66
CA THR A 70 -1.63 -19.21 -6.59
C THR A 70 -1.33 -18.28 -5.41
N TRP A 71 -0.88 -18.84 -4.29
CA TRP A 71 -0.60 -18.11 -3.03
C TRP A 71 -1.84 -17.61 -2.27
N LYS A 72 -2.92 -18.37 -2.36
CA LYS A 72 -4.13 -18.11 -1.59
C LYS A 72 -3.85 -18.16 -0.08
N ASP A 73 -3.11 -19.17 0.37
CA ASP A 73 -2.86 -19.41 1.79
C ASP A 73 -2.02 -18.28 2.40
N GLU A 74 -1.02 -17.76 1.67
CA GLU A 74 -0.18 -16.63 2.07
C GLU A 74 -0.99 -15.33 2.13
N LEU A 75 -1.92 -15.11 1.18
CA LEU A 75 -2.83 -13.98 1.22
C LEU A 75 -3.79 -14.07 2.42
N GLU A 76 -4.36 -15.23 2.68
CA GLU A 76 -5.21 -15.48 3.86
C GLU A 76 -4.42 -15.29 5.17
N GLU A 77 -3.18 -15.75 5.23
CA GLU A 77 -2.31 -15.53 6.38
C GLU A 77 -2.00 -14.04 6.57
N LEU A 78 -1.78 -13.29 5.49
CA LEU A 78 -1.56 -11.85 5.53
C LEU A 78 -2.79 -11.12 6.08
N ILE A 79 -3.98 -11.39 5.52
CA ILE A 79 -5.26 -10.82 5.97
C ILE A 79 -5.46 -11.10 7.47
N ARG A 80 -5.18 -12.33 7.90
CA ARG A 80 -5.28 -12.75 9.30
C ARG A 80 -4.24 -12.06 10.19
N LYS A 81 -3.00 -11.86 9.72
CA LYS A 81 -1.95 -11.10 10.45
C LYS A 81 -2.40 -9.67 10.71
N PHE A 82 -3.12 -9.07 9.77
CA PHE A 82 -3.72 -7.74 9.94
C PHE A 82 -5.04 -7.76 10.74
N ARG A 83 -5.49 -8.94 11.21
CA ARG A 83 -6.73 -9.15 11.97
C ARG A 83 -7.96 -8.73 11.19
N ASP A 84 -8.02 -9.12 9.91
CA ASP A 84 -9.11 -8.81 9.00
C ASP A 84 -9.31 -7.30 8.77
N ARG A 85 -8.29 -6.49 9.09
CA ARG A 85 -8.27 -5.05 8.85
C ARG A 85 -7.60 -4.75 7.52
N TYR A 86 -8.38 -4.85 6.45
CA TYR A 86 -7.96 -4.49 5.11
C TYR A 86 -9.09 -3.77 4.36
N CYS A 87 -8.72 -2.97 3.36
CA CYS A 87 -9.65 -2.35 2.43
C CYS A 87 -9.10 -2.50 1.01
N VAL A 88 -9.98 -2.72 0.03
CA VAL A 88 -9.63 -2.70 -1.39
C VAL A 88 -10.10 -1.36 -1.95
N PHE A 89 -9.19 -0.62 -2.58
CA PHE A 89 -9.47 0.74 -3.06
C PHE A 89 -9.21 0.84 -4.55
N ASN A 90 -10.19 1.37 -5.29
CA ASN A 90 -10.07 1.68 -6.70
C ASN A 90 -9.91 3.19 -6.90
N ASN A 91 -8.67 3.65 -7.08
CA ASN A 91 -8.36 5.07 -7.23
C ASN A 91 -8.95 5.73 -8.50
N LYS A 92 -9.59 4.97 -9.38
CA LYS A 92 -10.21 5.49 -10.62
C LYS A 92 -11.70 5.79 -10.48
N THR A 93 -12.35 5.39 -9.39
CA THR A 93 -13.78 5.64 -9.16
C THR A 93 -14.02 7.10 -8.77
N ILE A 94 -15.15 7.66 -9.19
CA ILE A 94 -15.59 9.01 -8.89
C ILE A 94 -17.04 9.01 -8.38
N GLY A 95 -17.44 10.06 -7.67
CA GLY A 95 -18.82 10.24 -7.21
C GLY A 95 -19.19 9.29 -6.07
N ALA A 96 -20.40 8.73 -6.10
CA ALA A 96 -20.95 7.93 -5.01
C ALA A 96 -20.09 6.70 -4.65
N GLU A 97 -19.47 6.06 -5.64
CA GLU A 97 -18.61 4.89 -5.42
C GLU A 97 -17.29 5.26 -4.71
N GLN A 98 -16.77 6.45 -4.99
CA GLN A 98 -15.60 6.98 -4.28
C GLN A 98 -15.95 7.30 -2.83
N GLU A 99 -17.12 7.89 -2.59
CA GLU A 99 -17.59 8.21 -1.25
C GLU A 99 -17.82 6.94 -0.42
N ASN A 100 -18.47 5.92 -0.99
CA ASN A 100 -18.69 4.63 -0.32
C ASN A 100 -17.37 3.95 0.09
N GLN A 101 -16.37 3.91 -0.80
CA GLN A 101 -15.05 3.37 -0.45
C GLN A 101 -14.37 4.18 0.67
N ARG A 102 -14.53 5.51 0.67
CA ARG A 102 -14.01 6.37 1.73
C ARG A 102 -14.69 6.09 3.06
N GLU A 103 -16.01 5.96 3.07
CA GLU A 103 -16.78 5.60 4.27
C GLU A 103 -16.35 4.25 4.84
N GLN A 104 -16.16 3.24 3.98
CA GLN A 104 -15.66 1.92 4.41
C GLN A 104 -14.27 2.00 5.06
N LEU A 105 -13.35 2.79 4.50
CA LEU A 105 -12.03 3.00 5.08
C LEU A 105 -12.12 3.71 6.44
N LEU A 106 -12.92 4.77 6.53
CA LEU A 106 -13.09 5.52 7.78
C LEU A 106 -13.75 4.67 8.86
N ALA A 107 -14.72 3.82 8.51
CA ALA A 107 -15.31 2.86 9.44
C ALA A 107 -14.27 1.88 9.98
N LEU A 108 -13.36 1.38 9.14
CA LEU A 108 -12.27 0.51 9.57
C LEU A 108 -11.29 1.24 10.51
N VAL A 109 -10.96 2.49 10.22
CA VAL A 109 -10.13 3.33 11.12
C VAL A 109 -10.83 3.53 12.46
N GLN A 110 -12.12 3.82 12.46
CA GLN A 110 -12.89 4.02 13.67
C GLN A 110 -12.92 2.75 14.53
N ASP A 111 -13.13 1.57 13.93
CA ASP A 111 -13.06 0.28 14.62
C ASP A 111 -11.70 0.07 15.30
N VAL A 112 -10.60 0.47 14.66
CA VAL A 112 -9.26 0.40 15.27
C VAL A 112 -9.14 1.33 16.47
N VAL A 113 -9.62 2.56 16.35
CA VAL A 113 -9.58 3.56 17.43
C VAL A 113 -10.42 3.11 18.63
N ASP A 114 -11.62 2.58 18.38
CA ASP A 114 -12.56 2.11 19.40
C ASP A 114 -11.98 0.91 20.15
N LYS A 115 -11.42 -0.07 19.44
CA LYS A 115 -10.72 -1.22 20.05
C LYS A 115 -9.47 -0.82 20.83
N CYS A 116 -8.83 0.28 20.45
CA CYS A 116 -7.72 0.87 21.19
C CYS A 116 -8.18 1.72 22.39
N ASN A 117 -9.48 1.90 22.58
CA ASN A 117 -10.08 2.69 23.66
C ASN A 117 -9.61 4.15 23.64
N GLY A 118 -9.43 4.70 22.44
CA GLY A 118 -8.91 6.05 22.20
C GLY A 118 -7.40 6.21 22.44
N ARG A 119 -6.67 5.12 22.76
CA ARG A 119 -5.21 5.16 22.88
C ARG A 119 -4.57 5.22 21.50
N TYR A 120 -3.51 6.01 21.40
CA TYR A 120 -2.65 6.04 20.23
C TYR A 120 -1.52 5.02 20.35
N TYR A 121 -1.00 4.58 19.21
CA TYR A 121 0.23 3.81 19.17
C TYR A 121 1.40 4.68 19.63
N THR A 122 2.25 4.12 20.49
CA THR A 122 3.48 4.77 20.94
C THR A 122 4.54 3.71 21.22
N ASN A 123 5.80 4.11 21.18
CA ASN A 123 6.96 3.29 21.52
C ASN A 123 8.05 4.18 22.15
N SER A 124 9.20 3.61 22.50
CA SER A 124 10.29 4.38 23.12
C SER A 124 10.76 5.58 22.28
N LEU A 125 10.71 5.48 20.95
CA LEU A 125 11.09 6.59 20.08
C LEU A 125 10.04 7.71 20.16
N TYR A 126 8.76 7.40 20.02
CA TYR A 126 7.68 8.39 20.16
C TYR A 126 7.68 9.06 21.54
N GLN A 127 7.91 8.30 22.61
CA GLN A 127 7.99 8.83 23.97
C GLN A 127 9.15 9.83 24.13
N LYS A 128 10.36 9.46 23.67
CA LYS A 128 11.53 10.35 23.72
C LYS A 128 11.32 11.62 22.89
N THR A 129 10.71 11.49 21.71
CA THR A 129 10.39 12.63 20.87
C THR A 129 9.41 13.57 21.57
N GLU A 130 8.34 13.03 22.17
CA GLU A 130 7.35 13.82 22.92
C GLU A 130 7.98 14.53 24.13
N GLU A 131 8.85 13.84 24.88
CA GLU A 131 9.58 14.45 26.02
C GLU A 131 10.44 15.63 25.58
N GLU A 132 11.13 15.53 24.44
CA GLU A 132 11.99 16.61 23.94
C GLU A 132 11.16 17.80 23.43
N ILE A 133 10.06 17.51 22.73
CA ILE A 133 9.09 18.53 22.31
C ILE A 133 8.55 19.27 23.54
N GLN A 134 8.16 18.55 24.60
CA GLN A 134 7.64 19.14 25.83
C GLN A 134 8.67 20.01 26.55
N LYS A 135 9.94 19.59 26.61
CA LYS A 135 11.03 20.42 27.18
C LYS A 135 11.22 21.72 26.40
N GLN A 136 11.25 21.66 25.07
CA GLN A 136 11.41 22.86 24.25
C GLN A 136 10.22 23.82 24.40
N ILE A 137 9.00 23.27 24.47
CA ILE A 137 7.79 24.07 24.74
C ILE A 137 7.90 24.76 26.11
N GLN A 138 8.35 24.06 27.15
CA GLN A 138 8.53 24.65 28.49
C GLN A 138 9.56 25.77 28.50
N VAL A 139 10.73 25.56 27.88
CA VAL A 139 11.78 26.58 27.76
C VAL A 139 11.25 27.82 27.03
N LEU A 140 10.52 27.63 25.93
CA LEU A 140 9.95 28.72 25.15
C LEU A 140 8.87 29.49 25.95
N GLN A 141 8.00 28.77 26.66
CA GLN A 141 6.98 29.38 27.53
C GLN A 141 7.61 30.20 28.66
N GLU A 142 8.68 29.70 29.27
CA GLU A 142 9.37 30.42 30.34
C GLU A 142 10.08 31.66 29.81
N TYR A 143 10.71 31.58 28.62
CA TYR A 143 11.32 32.72 27.94
C TYR A 143 10.30 33.85 27.71
N TYR A 144 9.16 33.55 27.07
CA TYR A 144 8.14 34.57 26.81
C TYR A 144 7.52 35.15 28.07
N ARG A 145 7.35 34.32 29.12
CA ARG A 145 6.87 34.80 30.42
C ARG A 145 7.81 35.85 31.01
N ARG A 146 9.13 35.59 30.98
CA ARG A 146 10.13 36.52 31.51
C ARG A 146 10.18 37.83 30.74
N GLU A 147 10.11 37.77 29.41
CA GLU A 147 10.07 38.96 28.56
C GLU A 147 8.82 39.82 28.82
N LEU A 148 7.66 39.19 28.96
CA LEU A 148 6.42 39.89 29.29
C LEU A 148 6.50 40.60 30.66
N GLU A 149 7.06 39.94 31.67
CA GLU A 149 7.22 40.55 33.00
C GLU A 149 8.22 41.71 32.99
N ARG A 150 9.31 41.61 32.22
CA ARG A 150 10.26 42.71 32.02
C ARG A 150 9.60 43.91 31.35
N ALA A 151 8.85 43.69 30.27
CA ALA A 151 8.14 44.75 29.57
C ALA A 151 7.09 45.43 30.49
N LYS A 152 6.34 44.66 31.26
CA LYS A 152 5.39 45.21 32.25
C LYS A 152 6.09 46.06 33.32
N ALA A 153 7.23 45.59 33.83
CA ALA A 153 7.99 46.32 34.85
C ALA A 153 8.52 47.65 34.31
N GLN A 154 9.04 47.66 33.07
CA GLN A 154 9.49 48.89 32.40
C GLN A 154 8.35 49.90 32.23
N ILE A 155 7.20 49.48 31.70
CA ILE A 155 6.03 50.34 31.53
C ILE A 155 5.58 50.93 32.87
N LYS A 156 5.57 50.12 33.94
CA LYS A 156 5.17 50.57 35.27
C LYS A 156 6.14 51.62 35.83
N GLN A 157 7.44 51.45 35.60
CA GLN A 157 8.45 52.41 36.04
C GLN A 157 8.32 53.73 35.27
N GLU A 158 8.15 53.68 33.95
CA GLU A 158 7.95 54.88 33.11
C GLU A 158 6.70 55.68 33.54
N LEU A 159 5.60 55.01 33.90
CA LEU A 159 4.40 55.67 34.42
C LEU A 159 4.64 56.36 35.77
N GLN A 160 5.40 55.74 36.68
CA GLN A 160 5.73 56.34 37.97
C GLN A 160 6.64 57.57 37.84
N GLU A 161 7.56 57.56 36.87
CA GLU A 161 8.43 58.70 36.57
C GLU A 161 7.69 59.84 35.84
N ALA A 162 6.62 59.55 35.10
CA ALA A 162 5.80 60.55 34.42
C ALA A 162 4.78 61.26 35.34
N GLU A 163 4.46 60.67 36.49
CA GLU A 163 3.48 61.19 37.46
C GLU A 163 4.11 61.99 38.62
N GLY A 164 5.45 62.02 38.74
CA GLY A 164 6.20 62.72 39.80
C GLY A 164 6.95 63.96 39.32
#